data_AF-A0A922DXQ0-F1
#
_entry.id   AF-A0A922DXQ0-F1
#
_cell.length_a   1.000
_cell.length_b   1.000
_cell.length_c   1.000
_cell.angle_alpha   90.00
_cell.angle_beta   90.00
_cell.angle_gamma   90.00
#
_symmetry.space_group_name_H-M   'P 1'
#
loop_
_entity.id
_entity.type
_entity.pdbx_description
1 polymer ?
#
loop_
_entity_poly.entity_id
_entity_poly.type
_entity_poly.pdbx_seq_one_letter_code
_entity_poly.pdbx_strand_id
1 'polypeptide(L)'
;MLRRSCIVLISLLCSFAPLGKAVLNLTLPGQHPNPQAVVQEVHWKVNASMTRREMLQVSEKDQDYSSCLTGNPIDDCWKCDPEWPNNRQRLADCGIGFGQYALGGKNGDFYIVTDSSDDDPVNPRPGTLRYAVIQVEPLWIVFPSNMLIKLSQELIFNSFKTLDGRGANVHIVGGGCITLQYISNVIIHNIHIHHCHPSGETNVRSSPTHFGWRTKSDGDGISIFGSKDIWIDHCSLSHCKDGLIDAVMGSTGITISNNYFSHHDEVMLLGHSDDYLPDSGMQVTIAFNHFGEKLVQRMPRCRRGYIHVVNNDFTQWEMYAIGGSGNPTINSQGNRYTAPSDHNAKQV
;
A
#
# COMPACT_ATOMS: atom_id res chain seq x y z
N MET A 1 -77.09 3.25 50.90
CA MET A 1 -76.24 2.41 50.03
C MET A 1 -74.92 3.14 49.80
N LEU A 2 -73.85 2.69 50.45
CA LEU A 2 -72.48 3.06 50.13
C LEU A 2 -71.65 1.81 50.38
N ARG A 3 -70.84 1.38 49.42
CA ARG A 3 -69.67 0.54 49.71
C ARG A 3 -68.54 0.86 48.75
N ARG A 4 -67.48 1.37 49.37
CA ARG A 4 -66.11 1.50 48.88
C ARG A 4 -65.57 0.13 48.49
N SER A 5 -64.71 0.09 47.47
CA SER A 5 -63.57 -0.82 47.44
C SER A 5 -62.39 -0.14 46.76
N CYS A 6 -61.32 -0.01 47.55
CA CYS A 6 -60.02 0.50 47.16
C CYS A 6 -59.34 -0.46 46.18
N ILE A 7 -58.75 0.08 45.11
CA ILE A 7 -57.78 -0.65 44.30
C ILE A 7 -56.39 -0.22 44.76
N VAL A 8 -55.64 -1.19 45.27
CA VAL A 8 -54.29 -1.04 45.81
C VAL A 8 -53.31 -0.80 44.66
N LEU A 9 -52.58 0.32 44.73
CA LEU A 9 -51.40 0.59 43.92
C LEU A 9 -50.27 -0.35 44.37
N ILE A 10 -49.87 -1.29 43.52
CA ILE A 10 -48.60 -2.01 43.65
C ILE A 10 -47.63 -1.36 42.67
N SER A 11 -46.73 -0.53 43.19
CA SER A 11 -45.59 0.01 42.48
C SER A 11 -44.57 -1.11 42.24
N LEU A 12 -44.58 -1.73 41.05
CA LEU A 12 -43.44 -2.52 40.60
C LEU A 12 -42.35 -1.55 40.12
N LEU A 13 -41.27 -1.46 40.89
CA LEU A 13 -39.98 -0.92 40.46
C LEU A 13 -39.42 -1.84 39.37
N CYS A 14 -39.76 -1.57 38.11
CA CYS A 14 -39.00 -2.11 36.97
C CYS A 14 -37.75 -1.26 36.79
N SER A 15 -36.64 -1.83 37.25
CA SER A 15 -35.28 -1.45 36.91
C SER A 15 -35.12 -1.41 35.39
N PHE A 16 -35.14 -0.21 34.81
CA PHE A 16 -34.57 0.00 33.48
C PHE A 16 -33.05 -0.14 33.62
N ALA A 17 -32.56 -1.35 33.37
CA ALA A 17 -31.17 -1.53 32.99
C ALA A 17 -30.91 -0.63 31.76
N PRO A 18 -29.79 0.11 31.70
CA PRO A 18 -29.43 0.79 30.47
C PRO A 18 -29.19 -0.32 29.45
N LEU A 19 -30.04 -0.37 28.42
CA LEU A 19 -29.75 -1.11 27.21
C LEU A 19 -28.32 -0.72 26.81
N GLY A 20 -27.40 -1.67 26.93
CA GLY A 20 -26.03 -1.47 26.54
C GLY A 20 -26.04 -0.86 25.15
N LYS A 21 -25.30 0.23 24.96
CA LYS A 21 -24.94 0.68 23.63
C LYS A 21 -24.27 -0.53 22.97
N ALA A 22 -25.02 -1.27 22.16
CA ALA A 22 -24.43 -2.12 21.15
C ALA A 22 -23.64 -1.15 20.29
N VAL A 23 -22.35 -1.09 20.55
CA VAL A 23 -21.39 -0.51 19.62
C VAL A 23 -21.62 -1.33 18.36
N LEU A 24 -22.37 -0.78 17.41
CA LEU A 24 -22.38 -1.27 16.05
C LEU A 24 -20.91 -1.23 15.67
N ASN A 25 -20.28 -2.41 15.73
CA ASN A 25 -18.90 -2.62 15.33
C ASN A 25 -18.94 -2.45 13.81
N LEU A 26 -18.95 -1.20 13.36
CA LEU A 26 -18.84 -0.79 11.98
C LEU A 26 -17.37 -0.99 11.56
N THR A 27 -16.89 -2.22 11.69
CA THR A 27 -15.67 -2.63 11.01
C THR A 27 -16.00 -2.65 9.53
N LEU A 28 -15.38 -1.76 8.77
CA LEU A 28 -15.49 -1.78 7.32
C LEU A 28 -15.00 -3.15 6.82
N PRO A 29 -15.57 -3.68 5.72
CA PRO A 29 -15.12 -4.94 5.15
C PRO A 29 -13.62 -4.88 4.86
N GLY A 30 -12.84 -5.83 5.41
CA GLY A 30 -11.40 -5.92 5.19
C GLY A 30 -10.50 -5.44 6.34
N GLN A 31 -11.05 -4.83 7.39
CA GLN A 31 -10.27 -4.53 8.60
C GLN A 31 -9.87 -5.81 9.34
N HIS A 32 -8.61 -5.91 9.75
CA HIS A 32 -8.22 -6.91 10.73
C HIS A 32 -8.83 -6.54 12.10
N PRO A 33 -9.52 -7.47 12.78
CA PRO A 33 -10.24 -7.18 14.03
C PRO A 33 -9.31 -6.84 15.20
N ASN A 34 -8.04 -7.20 15.10
CA ASN A 34 -7.02 -6.91 16.11
C ASN A 34 -5.75 -6.36 15.42
N PRO A 35 -5.66 -5.04 15.16
CA PRO A 35 -4.50 -4.47 14.47
C PRO A 35 -3.19 -4.66 15.24
N GLN A 36 -3.24 -4.71 16.58
CA GLN A 36 -2.07 -4.98 17.42
C GLN A 36 -1.50 -6.39 17.20
N ALA A 37 -2.33 -7.39 16.90
CA ALA A 37 -1.84 -8.72 16.56
C ALA A 37 -1.01 -8.71 15.27
N VAL A 38 -1.42 -7.92 14.26
CA VAL A 38 -0.66 -7.76 13.01
C VAL A 38 0.68 -7.08 13.26
N VAL A 39 0.69 -6.04 14.11
CA VAL A 39 1.93 -5.38 14.56
C VAL A 39 2.87 -6.38 15.23
N GLN A 40 2.36 -7.19 16.16
CA GLN A 40 3.15 -8.21 16.87
C GLN A 40 3.70 -9.27 15.92
N GLU A 41 2.91 -9.70 14.93
CA GLU A 41 3.35 -10.65 13.91
C GLU A 41 4.51 -10.08 13.07
N VAL A 42 4.43 -8.81 12.67
CA VAL A 42 5.54 -8.13 11.96
C VAL A 42 6.82 -8.16 12.79
N HIS A 43 6.75 -7.79 14.08
CA HIS A 43 7.92 -7.85 14.97
C HIS A 43 8.46 -9.26 15.14
N TRP A 44 7.58 -10.25 15.28
CA TRP A 44 8.00 -11.64 15.40
C TRP A 44 8.73 -12.11 14.14
N LYS A 45 8.22 -11.79 12.94
CA LYS A 45 8.87 -12.11 11.66
C LYS A 45 10.23 -11.41 11.52
N VAL A 46 10.34 -10.14 11.92
CA VAL A 46 11.62 -9.40 11.95
C VAL A 46 12.62 -10.06 12.88
N ASN A 47 12.24 -10.32 14.12
CA ASN A 47 13.14 -10.94 15.10
C ASN A 47 13.59 -12.33 14.66
N ALA A 48 12.70 -13.12 14.05
CA ALA A 48 13.06 -14.42 13.49
C ALA A 48 14.07 -14.30 12.34
N SER A 49 13.90 -13.32 11.45
CA SER A 49 14.84 -13.05 10.35
C SER A 49 16.21 -12.58 10.87
N MET A 50 16.24 -11.63 11.82
CA MET A 50 17.48 -11.18 12.47
C MET A 50 18.21 -12.31 13.21
N THR A 51 17.47 -13.13 13.96
CA THR A 51 18.06 -14.28 14.67
C THR A 51 18.70 -15.28 13.71
N ARG A 52 18.03 -15.59 12.58
CA ARG A 52 18.60 -16.46 11.54
C ARG A 52 19.88 -15.88 10.95
N ARG A 53 19.89 -14.57 10.66
CA ARG A 53 21.08 -13.86 10.16
C ARG A 53 22.24 -13.97 11.15
N GLU A 54 22.01 -13.69 12.43
CA GLU A 54 23.04 -13.75 13.48
C GLU A 54 23.62 -15.16 13.67
N MET A 55 22.78 -16.20 13.66
CA MET A 55 23.23 -17.59 13.80
C MET A 55 24.16 -18.04 12.66
N LEU A 56 23.94 -17.52 11.44
CA LEU A 56 24.69 -17.95 10.25
C LEU A 56 25.98 -17.16 10.03
N GLN A 57 26.08 -15.92 10.55
CA GLN A 57 27.33 -15.15 10.54
C GLN A 57 28.46 -15.80 11.35
N VAL A 58 28.15 -16.76 12.24
CA VAL A 58 29.13 -17.51 13.03
C VAL A 58 29.80 -18.63 12.20
N SER A 59 29.31 -18.94 10.99
CA SER A 59 29.88 -19.96 10.10
C SER A 59 30.63 -19.32 8.94
N GLU A 60 31.94 -19.10 9.07
CA GLU A 60 32.84 -18.38 8.13
C GLU A 60 33.11 -19.06 6.77
N LYS A 61 32.20 -19.87 6.24
CA LYS A 61 32.36 -20.47 4.90
C LYS A 61 31.05 -20.32 4.15
N ASP A 62 30.92 -19.22 3.39
CA ASP A 62 30.31 -19.14 2.06
C ASP A 62 29.98 -17.67 1.74
N GLN A 63 30.93 -16.97 1.12
CA GLN A 63 30.79 -15.56 0.71
C GLN A 63 29.81 -15.35 -0.45
N ASP A 64 29.32 -16.41 -1.08
CA ASP A 64 28.42 -16.36 -2.25
C ASP A 64 26.93 -16.20 -1.87
N TYR A 65 26.59 -16.32 -0.57
CA TYR A 65 25.24 -16.11 -0.02
C TYR A 65 24.94 -14.66 0.41
N SER A 66 25.80 -13.70 0.05
CA SER A 66 25.77 -12.33 0.62
C SER A 66 24.51 -11.49 0.33
N SER A 67 23.63 -11.94 -0.58
CA SER A 67 22.36 -11.26 -0.90
C SER A 67 21.13 -11.79 -0.14
N CYS A 68 21.30 -12.84 0.67
CA CYS A 68 20.25 -13.52 1.41
C CYS A 68 20.49 -13.36 2.93
N LEU A 69 19.44 -13.46 3.76
CA LEU A 69 19.48 -13.29 5.23
C LEU A 69 19.90 -11.89 5.65
N THR A 70 19.22 -10.91 5.09
CA THR A 70 19.42 -9.49 5.31
C THR A 70 18.92 -9.00 6.67
N GLY A 71 18.10 -9.80 7.38
CA GLY A 71 17.37 -9.33 8.56
C GLY A 71 16.02 -8.69 8.21
N ASN A 72 15.69 -8.63 6.92
CA ASN A 72 14.40 -8.24 6.41
C ASN A 72 13.59 -9.51 6.05
N PRO A 73 12.50 -9.83 6.77
CA PRO A 73 11.76 -11.06 6.57
C PRO A 73 11.07 -11.16 5.20
N ILE A 74 10.77 -10.03 4.55
CA ILE A 74 10.18 -10.02 3.20
C ILE A 74 11.22 -10.51 2.20
N ASP A 75 12.38 -9.86 2.16
CA ASP A 75 13.45 -10.20 1.23
C ASP A 75 13.99 -11.61 1.50
N ASP A 76 14.18 -11.97 2.77
CA ASP A 76 14.65 -13.30 3.16
C ASP A 76 13.70 -14.43 2.74
N CYS A 77 12.40 -14.15 2.57
CA CYS A 77 11.42 -15.15 2.18
C CYS A 77 11.55 -15.60 0.71
N TRP A 78 11.93 -14.69 -0.19
CA TRP A 78 12.00 -14.97 -1.63
C TRP A 78 13.38 -14.80 -2.25
N LYS A 79 14.20 -13.80 -1.85
CA LYS A 79 15.55 -13.61 -2.43
C LYS A 79 16.52 -14.72 -2.07
N CYS A 80 16.23 -15.43 -0.98
CA CYS A 80 16.98 -16.60 -0.54
C CYS A 80 16.66 -17.87 -1.34
N ASP A 81 15.64 -17.85 -2.19
CA ASP A 81 15.37 -18.93 -3.13
C ASP A 81 16.26 -18.73 -4.38
N PRO A 82 17.30 -19.54 -4.61
CA PRO A 82 18.12 -19.40 -5.82
C PRO A 82 17.31 -19.62 -7.11
N GLU A 83 16.17 -20.33 -7.00
CA GLU A 83 15.25 -20.61 -8.09
C GLU A 83 14.10 -19.59 -8.18
N TRP A 84 14.19 -18.45 -7.48
CA TRP A 84 13.17 -17.39 -7.59
C TRP A 84 12.84 -16.98 -9.04
N PRO A 85 13.77 -16.99 -10.03
CA PRO A 85 13.42 -16.65 -11.42
C PRO A 85 12.44 -17.65 -12.04
N ASN A 86 12.51 -18.92 -11.62
CA ASN A 86 11.61 -19.99 -12.05
C ASN A 86 10.37 -20.09 -11.15
N ASN A 87 10.39 -19.48 -9.97
CA ASN A 87 9.32 -19.48 -8.98
C ASN A 87 8.84 -18.06 -8.63
N ARG A 88 8.65 -17.22 -9.65
CA ARG A 88 8.32 -15.79 -9.47
C ARG A 88 7.13 -15.54 -8.56
N GLN A 89 6.08 -16.37 -8.69
CA GLN A 89 4.82 -16.19 -7.97
C GLN A 89 4.94 -16.46 -6.46
N ARG A 90 6.01 -17.14 -6.00
CA ARG A 90 6.31 -17.32 -4.57
C ARG A 90 6.45 -16.00 -3.82
N LEU A 91 6.81 -14.91 -4.51
CA LEU A 91 6.86 -13.57 -3.92
C LEU A 91 5.55 -13.24 -3.18
N ALA A 92 4.39 -13.62 -3.72
CA ALA A 92 3.09 -13.33 -3.12
C ALA A 92 2.85 -14.00 -1.74
N ASP A 93 3.69 -14.96 -1.34
CA ASP A 93 3.66 -15.57 -0.01
C ASP A 93 4.50 -14.83 1.03
N CYS A 94 5.26 -13.82 0.59
CA CYS A 94 6.25 -13.12 1.42
C CYS A 94 5.76 -11.78 1.98
N GLY A 95 4.52 -11.39 1.66
CA GLY A 95 3.89 -10.21 2.25
C GLY A 95 3.78 -10.32 3.78
N ILE A 96 3.93 -9.19 4.46
CA ILE A 96 3.73 -9.07 5.92
C ILE A 96 2.85 -7.86 6.23
N GLY A 97 2.47 -7.67 7.48
CA GLY A 97 1.70 -6.50 7.89
C GLY A 97 0.27 -6.55 7.37
N PHE A 98 -0.38 -5.40 7.26
CA PHE A 98 -1.79 -5.34 6.87
C PHE A 98 -2.06 -5.77 5.42
N GLY A 99 -1.05 -5.67 4.54
CA GLY A 99 -1.13 -6.08 3.13
C GLY A 99 -0.73 -7.53 2.88
N GLN A 100 -0.50 -8.34 3.92
CA GLN A 100 -0.03 -9.72 3.76
C GLN A 100 -0.98 -10.66 3.01
N TYR A 101 -2.25 -10.25 2.84
CA TYR A 101 -3.25 -11.00 2.08
C TYR A 101 -3.32 -10.60 0.60
N ALA A 102 -2.50 -9.65 0.15
CA ALA A 102 -2.41 -9.28 -1.26
C ALA A 102 -1.79 -10.44 -2.06
N LEU A 103 -2.63 -11.23 -2.74
CA LEU A 103 -2.15 -12.35 -3.57
C LEU A 103 -1.76 -11.91 -4.98
N GLY A 104 -2.12 -10.69 -5.39
CA GLY A 104 -1.87 -10.20 -6.73
C GLY A 104 -2.46 -11.14 -7.79
N GLY A 105 -1.66 -11.45 -8.82
CA GLY A 105 -1.98 -12.40 -9.87
C GLY A 105 -1.54 -13.85 -9.60
N LYS A 106 -1.27 -14.23 -8.34
CA LYS A 106 -0.81 -15.59 -8.00
C LYS A 106 -1.80 -16.66 -8.49
N ASN A 107 -1.27 -17.77 -9.00
CA ASN A 107 -1.98 -18.86 -9.67
C ASN A 107 -2.67 -18.47 -11.00
N GLY A 108 -2.54 -17.21 -11.42
CA GLY A 108 -2.92 -16.75 -12.74
C GLY A 108 -1.82 -16.99 -13.77
N ASP A 109 -2.16 -16.75 -15.03
CA ASP A 109 -1.22 -16.87 -16.13
C ASP A 109 -0.19 -15.73 -16.11
N PHE A 110 0.98 -16.01 -16.68
CA PHE A 110 1.95 -14.97 -16.95
C PHE A 110 1.52 -14.14 -18.15
N TYR A 111 1.57 -12.82 -18.01
CA TYR A 111 1.44 -11.89 -19.13
C TYR A 111 2.79 -11.22 -19.38
N ILE A 112 3.30 -11.33 -20.59
CA ILE A 112 4.59 -10.74 -20.97
C ILE A 112 4.32 -9.43 -21.71
N VAL A 113 4.71 -8.30 -21.10
CA VAL A 113 4.64 -7.00 -21.77
C VAL A 113 5.77 -6.93 -22.79
N THR A 114 5.44 -6.77 -24.06
CA THR A 114 6.38 -6.72 -25.19
C THR A 114 6.34 -5.40 -25.93
N ASP A 115 5.34 -4.56 -25.66
CA ASP A 115 5.14 -3.25 -26.26
C ASP A 115 5.02 -2.19 -25.15
N SER A 116 5.92 -1.21 -25.14
CA SER A 116 5.96 -0.13 -24.14
C SER A 116 5.08 1.08 -24.50
N SER A 117 4.39 1.05 -25.64
CA SER A 117 3.50 2.13 -26.08
C SER A 117 2.20 2.19 -25.29
N ASP A 118 1.60 3.39 -25.25
CA ASP A 118 0.33 3.67 -24.59
C ASP A 118 -0.51 4.67 -25.38
N ASP A 119 -0.61 4.45 -26.70
CA ASP A 119 -1.12 5.43 -27.66
C ASP A 119 -2.65 5.60 -27.61
N ASP A 120 -3.38 4.57 -27.17
CA ASP A 120 -4.85 4.57 -27.08
C ASP A 120 -5.31 4.10 -25.68
N PRO A 121 -5.79 5.02 -24.80
CA PRO A 121 -6.25 4.67 -23.47
C PRO A 121 -7.60 3.94 -23.46
N VAL A 122 -8.31 3.89 -24.59
CA VAL A 122 -9.60 3.21 -24.77
C VAL A 122 -9.44 1.86 -25.46
N ASN A 123 -8.50 1.68 -26.38
CA ASN A 123 -8.31 0.41 -27.11
C ASN A 123 -6.86 -0.06 -27.04
N PRO A 124 -6.38 -0.49 -25.85
CA PRO A 124 -5.01 -0.97 -25.70
C PRO A 124 -4.77 -2.24 -26.53
N ARG A 125 -3.59 -2.34 -27.15
CA ARG A 125 -3.20 -3.51 -27.95
C ARG A 125 -2.68 -4.64 -27.06
N PRO A 126 -2.95 -5.92 -27.38
CA PRO A 126 -2.21 -7.02 -26.78
C PRO A 126 -0.69 -6.82 -26.93
N GLY A 127 0.06 -7.14 -25.89
CA GLY A 127 1.48 -6.84 -25.73
C GLY A 127 1.75 -5.63 -24.83
N THR A 128 0.79 -4.71 -24.64
CA THR A 128 1.00 -3.52 -23.80
C THR A 128 0.64 -3.74 -22.34
N LEU A 129 1.23 -2.91 -21.46
CA LEU A 129 0.89 -2.93 -20.04
C LEU A 129 -0.58 -2.58 -19.80
N ARG A 130 -1.13 -1.57 -20.51
CA ARG A 130 -2.55 -1.19 -20.37
C ARG A 130 -3.50 -2.33 -20.71
N TYR A 131 -3.18 -3.13 -21.73
CA TYR A 131 -3.99 -4.32 -22.04
C TYR A 131 -3.95 -5.32 -20.89
N ALA A 132 -2.78 -5.57 -20.30
CA ALA A 132 -2.61 -6.56 -19.24
C ALA A 132 -3.40 -6.21 -17.96
N VAL A 133 -3.27 -4.97 -17.48
CA VAL A 133 -3.79 -4.59 -16.15
C VAL A 133 -5.32 -4.56 -16.08
N ILE A 134 -6.00 -4.39 -17.20
CA ILE A 134 -7.47 -4.33 -17.24
C ILE A 134 -8.14 -5.70 -17.29
N GLN A 135 -7.40 -6.78 -17.60
CA GLN A 135 -7.99 -8.11 -17.79
C GLN A 135 -8.73 -8.61 -16.54
N VAL A 136 -9.72 -9.49 -16.74
CA VAL A 136 -10.58 -9.97 -15.65
C VAL A 136 -9.88 -11.06 -14.85
N GLU A 137 -9.18 -11.95 -15.53
CA GLU A 137 -8.43 -13.05 -14.95
C GLU A 137 -7.24 -12.54 -14.11
N PRO A 138 -6.83 -13.31 -13.08
CA PRO A 138 -5.59 -13.05 -12.38
C PRO A 138 -4.40 -13.10 -13.34
N LEU A 139 -3.52 -12.09 -13.31
CA LEU A 139 -2.33 -12.07 -14.18
C LEU A 139 -1.07 -11.69 -13.40
N TRP A 140 -0.02 -12.48 -13.62
CA TRP A 140 1.34 -12.15 -13.20
C TRP A 140 2.08 -11.48 -14.36
N ILE A 141 2.13 -10.15 -14.35
CA ILE A 141 2.63 -9.33 -15.44
C ILE A 141 4.14 -9.14 -15.30
N VAL A 142 4.90 -9.52 -16.33
CA VAL A 142 6.37 -9.49 -16.35
C VAL A 142 6.90 -8.77 -17.59
N PHE A 143 8.18 -8.42 -17.52
CA PHE A 143 8.90 -7.67 -18.55
C PHE A 143 10.13 -8.46 -19.01
N PRO A 144 10.26 -8.77 -20.32
CA PRO A 144 11.39 -9.52 -20.84
C PRO A 144 12.64 -8.64 -21.06
N SER A 145 12.50 -7.32 -20.99
CA SER A 145 13.58 -6.35 -21.21
C SER A 145 13.27 -5.03 -20.51
N ASN A 146 14.26 -4.15 -20.42
CA ASN A 146 14.09 -2.80 -19.88
C ASN A 146 13.05 -2.03 -20.69
N MET A 147 12.18 -1.28 -20.01
CA MET A 147 11.12 -0.51 -20.66
C MET A 147 10.95 0.86 -20.04
N LEU A 148 10.70 1.86 -20.89
CA LEU A 148 10.14 3.15 -20.49
C LEU A 148 8.71 3.22 -21.04
N ILE A 149 7.74 3.10 -20.14
CA ILE A 149 6.32 3.15 -20.45
C ILE A 149 5.83 4.56 -20.13
N LYS A 150 5.62 5.36 -21.18
CA LYS A 150 5.08 6.71 -21.07
C LYS A 150 3.58 6.66 -21.26
N LEU A 151 2.85 6.74 -20.15
CA LEU A 151 1.39 6.69 -20.14
C LEU A 151 0.80 7.97 -20.73
N SER A 152 -0.24 7.81 -21.54
CA SER A 152 -1.01 8.93 -22.07
C SER A 152 -2.08 9.42 -21.08
N GLN A 153 -2.61 8.50 -20.25
CA GLN A 153 -3.66 8.71 -19.25
C GLN A 153 -3.47 7.77 -18.07
N GLU A 154 -4.20 7.99 -16.96
CA GLU A 154 -4.29 7.07 -15.82
C GLU A 154 -4.33 5.59 -16.27
N LEU A 155 -3.44 4.77 -15.73
CA LEU A 155 -3.39 3.33 -15.91
C LEU A 155 -4.26 2.67 -14.84
N ILE A 156 -5.53 2.45 -15.19
CA ILE A 156 -6.53 1.87 -14.27
C ILE A 156 -6.36 0.35 -14.23
N PHE A 157 -6.17 -0.19 -13.03
CA PHE A 157 -6.03 -1.63 -12.81
C PHE A 157 -7.39 -2.30 -12.57
N ASN A 158 -7.47 -3.57 -12.93
CA ASN A 158 -8.46 -4.50 -12.41
C ASN A 158 -7.88 -5.28 -11.20
N SER A 159 -8.72 -6.00 -10.46
CA SER A 159 -8.28 -6.83 -9.32
C SER A 159 -7.39 -8.00 -9.76
N PHE A 160 -6.67 -8.60 -8.80
CA PHE A 160 -5.84 -9.79 -8.99
C PHE A 160 -4.71 -9.59 -10.01
N LYS A 161 -3.90 -8.56 -9.81
CA LYS A 161 -2.76 -8.24 -10.69
C LYS A 161 -1.48 -8.19 -9.89
N THR A 162 -0.43 -8.82 -10.43
CA THR A 162 0.93 -8.54 -9.99
C THR A 162 1.67 -7.85 -11.12
N LEU A 163 2.25 -6.69 -10.85
CA LEU A 163 3.24 -6.05 -11.71
C LEU A 163 4.63 -6.41 -11.16
N ASP A 164 5.35 -7.28 -11.86
CA ASP A 164 6.67 -7.80 -11.43
C ASP A 164 7.77 -7.34 -12.37
N GLY A 165 8.47 -6.28 -11.99
CA GLY A 165 9.60 -5.73 -12.75
C GLY A 165 10.91 -6.49 -12.58
N ARG A 166 10.99 -7.56 -11.78
CA ARG A 166 12.28 -8.24 -11.54
C ARG A 166 12.88 -8.79 -12.83
N GLY A 167 14.17 -8.55 -13.01
CA GLY A 167 14.93 -8.96 -14.20
C GLY A 167 14.94 -7.91 -15.33
N ALA A 168 14.24 -6.79 -15.15
CA ALA A 168 14.25 -5.66 -16.09
C ALA A 168 14.29 -4.34 -15.32
N ASN A 169 14.78 -3.29 -15.96
CA ASN A 169 14.63 -1.92 -15.47
C ASN A 169 13.40 -1.29 -16.13
N VAL A 170 12.30 -1.21 -15.39
CA VAL A 170 10.99 -0.77 -15.89
C VAL A 170 10.61 0.56 -15.26
N HIS A 171 10.40 1.55 -16.10
CA HIS A 171 10.00 2.90 -15.73
C HIS A 171 8.57 3.18 -16.21
N ILE A 172 7.72 3.69 -15.32
CA ILE A 172 6.37 4.19 -15.62
C ILE A 172 6.34 5.70 -15.36
N VAL A 173 5.98 6.46 -16.38
CA VAL A 173 5.97 7.93 -16.35
C VAL A 173 4.76 8.48 -17.10
N GLY A 174 4.49 9.79 -16.98
CA GLY A 174 3.54 10.48 -17.86
C GLY A 174 2.18 10.75 -17.20
N GLY A 175 1.10 10.61 -17.98
CA GLY A 175 -0.24 11.02 -17.57
C GLY A 175 -0.84 10.12 -16.50
N GLY A 176 -1.14 10.66 -15.32
CA GLY A 176 -1.91 10.04 -14.24
C GLY A 176 -1.24 8.87 -13.50
N CYS A 177 -0.33 8.14 -14.15
CA CYS A 177 0.32 6.94 -13.62
C CYS A 177 -0.67 5.89 -13.11
N ILE A 178 -0.44 5.26 -11.95
CA ILE A 178 -1.18 4.04 -11.55
C ILE A 178 -2.42 4.40 -10.73
N THR A 179 -3.58 3.89 -11.13
CA THR A 179 -4.85 4.08 -10.39
C THR A 179 -5.44 2.72 -9.97
N LEU A 180 -5.52 2.49 -8.67
CA LEU A 180 -6.11 1.31 -8.03
C LEU A 180 -7.46 1.69 -7.39
N GLN A 181 -8.52 1.75 -8.20
CA GLN A 181 -9.83 2.26 -7.79
C GLN A 181 -10.87 1.15 -7.64
N TYR A 182 -11.38 0.96 -6.42
CA TYR A 182 -12.40 -0.03 -6.05
C TYR A 182 -12.05 -1.47 -6.41
N ILE A 183 -10.79 -1.84 -6.23
CA ILE A 183 -10.26 -3.17 -6.56
C ILE A 183 -9.62 -3.83 -5.35
N SER A 184 -9.24 -5.10 -5.50
CA SER A 184 -8.48 -5.81 -4.48
C SER A 184 -7.39 -6.71 -5.05
N ASN A 185 -6.49 -7.16 -4.19
CA ASN A 185 -5.45 -8.14 -4.52
C ASN A 185 -4.52 -7.62 -5.62
N VAL A 186 -3.75 -6.57 -5.32
CA VAL A 186 -2.75 -6.03 -6.24
C VAL A 186 -1.38 -6.02 -5.59
N ILE A 187 -0.38 -6.50 -6.32
CA ILE A 187 1.03 -6.39 -5.96
C ILE A 187 1.73 -5.54 -7.02
N ILE A 188 2.45 -4.51 -6.61
CA ILE A 188 3.33 -3.72 -7.49
C ILE A 188 4.75 -3.88 -6.96
N HIS A 189 5.62 -4.52 -7.73
CA HIS A 189 6.92 -4.95 -7.29
C HIS A 189 8.04 -4.61 -8.28
N ASN A 190 9.12 -3.99 -7.79
CA ASN A 190 10.33 -3.69 -8.55
C ASN A 190 10.11 -2.77 -9.78
N ILE A 191 9.36 -1.67 -9.60
CA ILE A 191 9.04 -0.70 -10.66
C ILE A 191 9.54 0.70 -10.28
N HIS A 192 10.08 1.44 -11.26
CA HIS A 192 10.41 2.86 -11.13
C HIS A 192 9.22 3.71 -11.58
N ILE A 193 8.66 4.54 -10.70
CA ILE A 193 7.49 5.37 -10.98
C ILE A 193 7.88 6.83 -10.73
N HIS A 194 7.86 7.65 -11.77
CA HIS A 194 8.30 9.03 -11.63
C HIS A 194 7.80 9.95 -12.74
N HIS A 195 7.89 11.26 -12.53
CA HIS A 195 7.48 12.24 -13.54
C HIS A 195 6.03 12.04 -13.99
N CYS A 196 5.18 11.64 -13.04
CA CYS A 196 3.74 11.56 -13.22
C CYS A 196 3.15 12.97 -13.20
N HIS A 197 2.20 13.24 -14.08
CA HIS A 197 1.56 14.54 -14.20
C HIS A 197 0.06 14.39 -14.47
N PRO A 198 -0.75 15.43 -14.18
CA PRO A 198 -2.16 15.44 -14.48
C PRO A 198 -2.47 15.00 -15.91
N SER A 199 -3.50 14.17 -16.04
CA SER A 199 -4.11 13.73 -17.30
C SER A 199 -5.61 13.55 -17.10
N GLY A 200 -6.39 13.39 -18.15
CA GLY A 200 -7.84 13.21 -18.06
C GLY A 200 -8.55 13.99 -19.15
N GLU A 201 -9.80 14.34 -18.88
CA GLU A 201 -10.74 14.92 -19.86
C GLU A 201 -10.88 14.05 -21.12
N THR A 202 -10.94 12.74 -20.89
CA THR A 202 -11.09 11.73 -21.95
C THR A 202 -11.68 10.44 -21.41
N ASN A 203 -12.04 9.54 -22.31
CA ASN A 203 -12.42 8.17 -21.95
C ASN A 203 -11.17 7.33 -21.67
N VAL A 204 -11.21 6.53 -20.60
CA VAL A 204 -10.15 5.58 -20.25
C VAL A 204 -10.78 4.22 -19.97
N ARG A 205 -10.19 3.15 -20.51
CA ARG A 205 -10.62 1.77 -20.28
C ARG A 205 -10.19 1.29 -18.91
N SER A 206 -11.12 0.67 -18.17
CA SER A 206 -10.88 0.08 -16.84
C SER A 206 -11.11 -1.43 -16.79
N SER A 207 -11.78 -2.01 -17.80
CA SER A 207 -11.95 -3.45 -17.97
C SER A 207 -12.12 -3.80 -19.46
N PRO A 208 -12.12 -5.09 -19.86
CA PRO A 208 -12.32 -5.46 -21.26
C PRO A 208 -13.67 -4.99 -21.81
N THR A 209 -14.66 -4.81 -20.93
CA THR A 209 -16.04 -4.43 -21.29
C THR A 209 -16.42 -3.01 -20.90
N HIS A 210 -15.58 -2.29 -20.15
CA HIS A 210 -15.91 -0.97 -19.63
C HIS A 210 -14.79 0.07 -19.86
N PHE A 211 -15.19 1.22 -20.38
CA PHE A 211 -14.44 2.47 -20.33
C PHE A 211 -15.39 3.60 -19.93
N GLY A 212 -14.86 4.67 -19.35
CA GLY A 212 -15.67 5.81 -18.94
C GLY A 212 -14.88 7.12 -18.95
N TRP A 213 -15.61 8.23 -18.89
CA TRP A 213 -15.02 9.56 -18.84
C TRP A 213 -14.25 9.75 -17.53
N ARG A 214 -13.00 10.20 -17.64
CA ARG A 214 -12.13 10.57 -16.52
C ARG A 214 -11.93 12.07 -16.53
N THR A 215 -12.22 12.72 -15.40
CA THR A 215 -11.80 14.10 -15.18
C THR A 215 -10.30 14.15 -14.96
N LYS A 216 -9.75 15.37 -14.95
CA LYS A 216 -8.34 15.59 -14.64
C LYS A 216 -7.91 14.93 -13.31
N SER A 217 -6.88 14.09 -13.37
CA SER A 217 -6.17 13.50 -12.24
C SER A 217 -5.14 14.48 -11.66
N ASP A 218 -4.73 14.28 -10.41
CA ASP A 218 -3.76 15.14 -9.73
C ASP A 218 -2.31 14.90 -10.17
N GLY A 219 -2.03 13.67 -10.64
CA GLY A 219 -0.72 13.27 -11.14
C GLY A 219 0.15 12.60 -10.09
N ASP A 220 -0.47 11.77 -9.24
CA ASP A 220 0.22 10.93 -8.27
C ASP A 220 1.05 9.84 -8.96
N GLY A 221 1.98 9.23 -8.23
CA GLY A 221 2.63 7.99 -8.65
C GLY A 221 1.67 6.79 -8.64
N ILE A 222 1.07 6.54 -7.47
CA ILE A 222 0.09 5.47 -7.24
C ILE A 222 -1.09 6.02 -6.42
N SER A 223 -2.28 6.10 -7.02
CA SER A 223 -3.52 6.46 -6.32
C SER A 223 -4.32 5.21 -5.95
N ILE A 224 -4.60 5.00 -4.66
CA ILE A 224 -5.34 3.88 -4.09
C ILE A 224 -6.67 4.39 -3.52
N PHE A 225 -7.77 4.01 -4.15
CA PHE A 225 -9.08 4.60 -3.88
C PHE A 225 -10.12 3.52 -3.58
N GLY A 226 -10.57 3.43 -2.33
CA GLY A 226 -11.52 2.41 -1.88
C GLY A 226 -11.10 0.97 -2.19
N SER A 227 -9.80 0.69 -2.16
CA SER A 227 -9.21 -0.60 -2.53
C SER A 227 -8.65 -1.34 -1.32
N LYS A 228 -8.48 -2.66 -1.44
CA LYS A 228 -7.97 -3.49 -0.34
C LYS A 228 -7.01 -4.58 -0.76
N ASP A 229 -6.24 -5.11 0.20
CA ASP A 229 -5.28 -6.18 -0.04
C ASP A 229 -4.26 -5.75 -1.11
N ILE A 230 -3.52 -4.68 -0.81
CA ILE A 230 -2.56 -4.02 -1.70
C ILE A 230 -1.15 -4.13 -1.13
N TRP A 231 -0.18 -4.49 -1.96
CA TRP A 231 1.23 -4.54 -1.57
C TRP A 231 2.11 -3.83 -2.61
N ILE A 232 2.81 -2.78 -2.16
CA ILE A 232 3.74 -1.99 -2.97
C ILE A 232 5.14 -2.23 -2.42
N ASP A 233 5.97 -2.93 -3.19
CA ASP A 233 7.24 -3.48 -2.71
C ASP A 233 8.41 -3.19 -3.66
N HIS A 234 9.60 -2.88 -3.14
CA HIS A 234 10.82 -2.69 -3.96
C HIS A 234 10.68 -1.66 -5.10
N CYS A 235 9.76 -0.71 -4.99
CA CYS A 235 9.58 0.33 -6.00
C CYS A 235 10.46 1.55 -5.72
N SER A 236 10.79 2.30 -6.77
CA SER A 236 11.45 3.61 -6.64
C SER A 236 10.49 4.70 -7.10
N LEU A 237 10.17 5.65 -6.23
CA LEU A 237 9.19 6.70 -6.50
C LEU A 237 9.80 8.10 -6.32
N SER A 238 9.60 9.00 -7.30
CA SER A 238 10.12 10.38 -7.23
C SER A 238 9.45 11.32 -8.24
N HIS A 239 9.59 12.64 -8.06
CA HIS A 239 9.26 13.65 -9.07
C HIS A 239 7.83 13.54 -9.67
N CYS A 240 6.83 13.12 -8.90
CA CYS A 240 5.43 13.19 -9.36
C CYS A 240 4.90 14.62 -9.21
N LYS A 241 3.71 14.89 -9.73
CA LYS A 241 3.15 16.25 -9.65
C LYS A 241 2.50 16.53 -8.30
N ASP A 242 1.79 15.55 -7.75
CA ASP A 242 1.07 15.68 -6.47
C ASP A 242 1.63 14.68 -5.44
N GLY A 243 0.97 13.55 -5.15
CA GLY A 243 1.48 12.50 -4.25
C GLY A 243 2.47 11.51 -4.89
N LEU A 244 3.33 10.83 -4.12
CA LEU A 244 3.96 9.58 -4.63
C LEU A 244 3.01 8.39 -4.43
N ILE A 245 2.43 8.25 -3.24
CA ILE A 245 1.42 7.22 -2.94
C ILE A 245 0.29 7.83 -2.10
N ASP A 246 -0.91 7.83 -2.65
CA ASP A 246 -2.10 8.34 -1.97
C ASP A 246 -3.11 7.22 -1.76
N ALA A 247 -3.48 6.95 -0.50
CA ALA A 247 -4.50 5.97 -0.14
C ALA A 247 -5.66 6.65 0.56
N VAL A 248 -6.87 6.54 -0.01
CA VAL A 248 -8.05 7.30 0.43
C VAL A 248 -9.32 6.46 0.31
N MET A 249 -10.43 7.01 0.79
CA MET A 249 -11.78 6.53 0.51
C MET A 249 -12.07 5.13 1.05
N GLY A 250 -11.62 4.87 2.28
CA GLY A 250 -11.81 3.59 2.96
C GLY A 250 -10.87 2.49 2.50
N SER A 251 -9.78 2.84 1.80
CA SER A 251 -8.75 1.86 1.44
C SER A 251 -8.11 1.24 2.69
N THR A 252 -7.84 -0.06 2.68
CA THR A 252 -7.35 -0.79 3.86
C THR A 252 -6.60 -2.06 3.49
N GLY A 253 -5.91 -2.70 4.45
CA GLY A 253 -5.14 -3.91 4.16
C GLY A 253 -3.98 -3.62 3.20
N ILE A 254 -3.17 -2.60 3.52
CA ILE A 254 -2.10 -2.12 2.65
C ILE A 254 -0.73 -2.37 3.31
N THR A 255 0.25 -2.78 2.52
CA THR A 255 1.67 -2.75 2.92
C THR A 255 2.50 -2.05 1.87
N ILE A 256 3.34 -1.12 2.33
CA ILE A 256 4.27 -0.36 1.52
C ILE A 256 5.66 -0.69 2.08
N SER A 257 6.42 -1.51 1.36
CA SER A 257 7.69 -2.04 1.87
C SER A 257 8.86 -1.95 0.93
N ASN A 258 10.08 -1.86 1.46
CA ASN A 258 11.32 -1.89 0.67
C ASN A 258 11.42 -0.87 -0.47
N ASN A 259 10.61 0.20 -0.42
CA ASN A 259 10.60 1.20 -1.47
C ASN A 259 11.67 2.25 -1.21
N TYR A 260 12.11 2.89 -2.29
CA TYR A 260 12.96 4.08 -2.23
C TYR A 260 12.16 5.30 -2.69
N PHE A 261 12.04 6.28 -1.80
CA PHE A 261 11.38 7.57 -2.07
C PHE A 261 12.43 8.67 -2.12
N SER A 262 12.39 9.56 -3.10
CA SER A 262 13.29 10.72 -3.16
C SER A 262 12.72 11.87 -3.99
N HIS A 263 13.31 13.05 -3.87
CA HIS A 263 13.04 14.22 -4.72
C HIS A 263 11.56 14.54 -4.89
N HIS A 264 10.87 14.80 -3.78
CA HIS A 264 9.42 15.01 -3.81
C HIS A 264 8.92 15.75 -2.57
N ASP A 265 7.89 16.58 -2.73
CA ASP A 265 7.33 17.35 -1.60
C ASP A 265 6.35 16.49 -0.78
N GLU A 266 5.24 16.12 -1.41
CA GLU A 266 4.12 15.44 -0.76
C GLU A 266 4.22 13.91 -0.96
N VAL A 267 4.98 13.24 -0.09
CA VAL A 267 5.38 11.84 -0.33
C VAL A 267 4.20 10.87 -0.27
N MET A 268 3.49 10.79 0.85
CA MET A 268 2.48 9.76 1.07
C MET A 268 1.31 10.26 1.91
N LEU A 269 0.12 10.29 1.32
CA LEU A 269 -1.12 10.65 2.00
C LEU A 269 -1.95 9.41 2.36
N LEU A 270 -2.28 9.24 3.63
CA LEU A 270 -3.13 8.17 4.11
C LEU A 270 -4.40 8.77 4.73
N GLY A 271 -5.47 8.85 3.93
CA GLY A 271 -6.75 9.48 4.25
C GLY A 271 -6.77 10.96 3.86
N HIS A 272 -7.84 11.39 3.16
CA HIS A 272 -7.89 12.70 2.47
C HIS A 272 -8.58 13.81 3.25
N SER A 273 -9.48 13.47 4.18
CA SER A 273 -10.30 14.44 4.91
C SER A 273 -10.45 14.07 6.38
N ASP A 274 -10.34 15.08 7.24
CA ASP A 274 -10.53 14.95 8.69
C ASP A 274 -11.97 14.54 9.04
N ASP A 275 -12.91 14.71 8.11
CA ASP A 275 -14.34 14.41 8.26
C ASP A 275 -14.77 13.10 7.57
N TYR A 276 -13.91 12.46 6.78
CA TYR A 276 -14.27 11.24 6.06
C TYR A 276 -14.20 9.99 6.95
N LEU A 277 -15.27 9.71 7.69
CA LEU A 277 -15.35 8.63 8.69
C LEU A 277 -14.91 7.24 8.19
N PRO A 278 -15.17 6.83 6.94
CA PRO A 278 -14.73 5.51 6.48
C PRO A 278 -13.19 5.31 6.52
N ASP A 279 -12.38 6.37 6.48
CA ASP A 279 -10.92 6.23 6.62
C ASP A 279 -10.50 5.77 8.04
N SER A 280 -11.41 5.75 9.03
CA SER A 280 -11.15 5.14 10.35
C SER A 280 -10.89 3.63 10.25
N GLY A 281 -11.30 3.02 9.13
CA GLY A 281 -11.02 1.62 8.84
C GLY A 281 -9.75 1.33 8.08
N MET A 282 -8.99 2.36 7.71
CA MET A 282 -7.73 2.20 7.02
C MET A 282 -6.72 1.52 7.94
N GLN A 283 -6.05 0.50 7.44
CA GLN A 283 -4.97 -0.19 8.13
C GLN A 283 -3.78 -0.35 7.18
N VAL A 284 -2.64 0.26 7.53
CA VAL A 284 -1.47 0.35 6.65
C VAL A 284 -0.19 -0.01 7.41
N THR A 285 0.66 -0.82 6.80
CA THR A 285 2.03 -1.08 7.27
C THR A 285 3.02 -0.41 6.32
N ILE A 286 3.92 0.41 6.85
CA ILE A 286 5.02 1.07 6.14
C ILE A 286 6.30 0.50 6.73
N ALA A 287 6.99 -0.38 5.98
CA ALA A 287 8.10 -1.15 6.52
C ALA A 287 9.34 -1.19 5.64
N PHE A 288 10.54 -1.04 6.21
CA PHE A 288 11.81 -1.19 5.48
C PHE A 288 12.01 -0.24 4.28
N ASN A 289 11.25 0.84 4.20
CA ASN A 289 11.44 1.83 3.14
C ASN A 289 12.63 2.73 3.46
N HIS A 290 13.24 3.24 2.41
CA HIS A 290 14.22 4.31 2.50
C HIS A 290 13.57 5.60 2.00
N PHE A 291 13.25 6.50 2.92
CA PHE A 291 12.87 7.88 2.66
C PHE A 291 14.14 8.72 2.52
N GLY A 292 14.58 8.85 1.28
CA GLY A 292 15.89 9.36 0.89
C GLY A 292 15.96 10.88 0.78
N GLU A 293 16.86 11.34 -0.09
CA GLU A 293 17.19 12.75 -0.22
C GLU A 293 16.05 13.59 -0.83
N LYS A 294 16.03 14.88 -0.42
CA LYS A 294 15.14 15.92 -0.97
C LYS A 294 13.67 15.54 -0.87
N LEU A 295 13.29 14.96 0.25
CA LEU A 295 11.91 14.78 0.64
C LEU A 295 11.50 15.91 1.58
N VAL A 296 10.35 16.54 1.33
CA VAL A 296 9.90 17.67 2.16
C VAL A 296 9.08 17.17 3.34
N GLN A 297 8.01 16.40 3.06
CA GLN A 297 7.02 16.03 4.08
C GLN A 297 6.22 14.76 3.74
N ARG A 298 5.29 14.40 4.65
CA ARG A 298 4.29 13.34 4.48
C ARG A 298 4.88 11.93 4.34
N MET A 299 5.71 11.50 5.26
CA MET A 299 6.34 10.17 5.26
C MET A 299 5.92 9.28 6.44
N PRO A 300 4.63 8.98 6.68
CA PRO A 300 3.43 9.43 5.97
C PRO A 300 2.77 10.68 6.60
N ARG A 301 1.75 11.23 5.92
CA ARG A 301 0.73 12.10 6.53
C ARG A 301 -0.59 11.34 6.68
N CYS A 302 -0.99 11.05 7.91
CA CYS A 302 -2.12 10.16 8.21
C CYS A 302 -3.38 10.89 8.67
N ARG A 303 -4.54 10.30 8.38
CA ARG A 303 -5.83 10.66 8.97
C ARG A 303 -6.60 9.41 9.40
N ARG A 304 -7.18 9.47 10.61
CA ARG A 304 -8.07 8.45 11.22
C ARG A 304 -7.50 7.05 11.48
N GLY A 305 -7.14 6.29 10.44
CA GLY A 305 -6.88 4.85 10.51
C GLY A 305 -5.74 4.41 11.44
N TYR A 306 -5.38 3.13 11.33
CA TYR A 306 -4.28 2.50 12.07
C TYR A 306 -3.05 2.30 11.17
N ILE A 307 -1.96 3.00 11.48
CA ILE A 307 -0.74 2.99 10.68
C ILE A 307 0.43 2.47 11.51
N HIS A 308 1.08 1.42 11.03
CA HIS A 308 2.31 0.88 11.60
C HIS A 308 3.50 1.29 10.75
N VAL A 309 4.36 2.18 11.27
CA VAL A 309 5.59 2.65 10.61
C VAL A 309 6.76 1.96 11.28
N VAL A 310 7.41 1.01 10.60
CA VAL A 310 8.40 0.12 11.23
C VAL A 310 9.68 -0.10 10.43
N ASN A 311 10.84 0.02 11.08
CA ASN A 311 12.15 -0.25 10.48
C ASN A 311 12.43 0.49 9.15
N ASN A 312 11.91 1.70 8.98
CA ASN A 312 12.24 2.56 7.84
C ASN A 312 13.47 3.43 8.15
N ASP A 313 14.20 3.84 7.11
CA ASP A 313 15.29 4.82 7.23
C ASP A 313 14.85 6.16 6.63
N PHE A 314 14.96 7.23 7.43
CA PHE A 314 14.55 8.59 7.08
C PHE A 314 15.75 9.51 7.04
N THR A 315 15.97 10.16 5.90
CA THR A 315 17.11 11.04 5.67
C THR A 315 16.67 12.47 5.40
N GLN A 316 16.98 13.36 6.35
CA GLN A 316 17.01 14.82 6.17
C GLN A 316 15.78 15.42 5.48
N TRP A 317 14.59 15.19 6.06
CA TRP A 317 13.36 15.83 5.59
C TRP A 317 13.44 17.35 5.69
N GLU A 318 12.75 18.09 4.81
CA GLU A 318 12.81 19.56 4.80
C GLU A 318 11.76 20.22 5.73
N MET A 319 10.67 19.53 6.06
CA MET A 319 9.60 20.08 6.92
C MET A 319 9.23 19.16 8.10
N TYR A 320 8.72 17.96 7.85
CA TYR A 320 8.48 16.92 8.88
C TYR A 320 8.56 15.52 8.26
N ALA A 321 8.81 14.49 9.05
CA ALA A 321 8.77 13.12 8.56
C ALA A 321 7.36 12.53 8.71
N ILE A 322 6.88 12.35 9.95
CA ILE A 322 5.62 11.66 10.23
C ILE A 322 4.61 12.65 10.83
N GLY A 323 3.45 12.78 10.20
CA GLY A 323 2.43 13.73 10.64
C GLY A 323 1.02 13.19 10.48
N GLY A 324 0.04 13.93 11.01
CA GLY A 324 -1.36 13.59 10.80
C GLY A 324 -2.36 14.56 11.40
N SER A 325 -3.62 14.40 10.98
CA SER A 325 -4.79 15.16 11.46
C SER A 325 -6.01 14.23 11.50
N GLY A 326 -7.12 14.60 12.15
CA GLY A 326 -8.29 13.72 12.23
C GLY A 326 -8.08 12.44 13.05
N ASN A 327 -7.31 12.51 14.14
CA ASN A 327 -7.11 11.44 15.14
C ASN A 327 -6.62 10.08 14.59
N PRO A 328 -5.51 10.02 13.83
CA PRO A 328 -4.92 8.76 13.40
C PRO A 328 -4.25 8.02 14.56
N THR A 329 -4.19 6.69 14.49
CA THR A 329 -3.27 5.91 15.33
C THR A 329 -1.99 5.65 14.55
N ILE A 330 -0.87 6.25 14.98
CA ILE A 330 0.45 6.04 14.38
C ILE A 330 1.34 5.30 15.36
N ASN A 331 1.70 4.07 15.01
CA ASN A 331 2.64 3.25 15.78
C ASN A 331 4.00 3.24 15.07
N SER A 332 4.96 4.03 15.56
CA SER A 332 6.33 4.13 15.02
C SER A 332 7.30 3.29 15.84
N GLN A 333 7.94 2.27 15.24
CA GLN A 333 8.81 1.32 15.94
C GLN A 333 10.07 0.99 15.14
N GLY A 334 11.26 1.05 15.75
CA GLY A 334 12.51 0.62 15.10
C GLY A 334 12.96 1.44 13.88
N ASN A 335 12.31 2.58 13.60
CA ASN A 335 12.72 3.48 12.52
C ASN A 335 14.02 4.22 12.87
N ARG A 336 14.84 4.49 11.85
CA ARG A 336 16.05 5.32 11.96
C ARG A 336 15.77 6.69 11.36
N TYR A 337 16.07 7.75 12.12
CA TYR A 337 15.88 9.13 11.68
C TYR A 337 17.20 9.89 11.70
N THR A 338 17.62 10.37 10.53
CA THR A 338 18.73 11.31 10.39
C THR A 338 18.14 12.70 10.14
N ALA A 339 17.96 13.49 11.20
CA ALA A 339 17.36 14.82 11.10
C ALA A 339 18.18 15.77 10.21
N PRO A 340 17.54 16.72 9.50
CA PRO A 340 18.23 17.77 8.72
C PRO A 340 19.03 18.70 9.64
N SER A 341 19.90 19.55 9.07
CA SER A 341 20.63 20.56 9.85
C SER A 341 19.73 21.65 10.42
N ASP A 342 18.62 21.98 9.75
CA ASP A 342 17.66 23.00 10.18
C ASP A 342 17.12 22.72 11.60
N HIS A 343 17.18 23.74 12.46
CA HIS A 343 16.70 23.68 13.84
C HIS A 343 15.17 23.60 13.93
N ASN A 344 14.45 24.07 12.91
CA ASN A 344 12.99 24.04 12.89
C ASN A 344 12.42 22.69 12.44
N ALA A 345 13.25 21.81 11.88
CA ALA A 345 12.86 20.51 11.32
C ALA A 345 13.47 19.33 12.10
N LYS A 346 13.73 19.50 13.41
CA LYS A 346 14.28 18.42 14.27
C LYS A 346 13.22 17.44 14.76
N GLN A 347 11.98 17.89 14.90
CA GLN A 347 10.88 17.02 15.28
C GLN A 347 10.54 16.12 14.09
N VAL A 348 10.46 14.82 14.36
CA VAL A 348 10.01 13.79 13.41
C VAL A 348 8.57 14.06 12.99
#